data_AF-C0SNE8-F1
#
_entry.id   AF-C0SNE8-F1
#
_cell.length_a   1.000
_cell.length_b   1.000
_cell.length_c   1.000
_cell.angle_alpha   90.00
_cell.angle_beta   90.00
_cell.angle_gamma   90.00
#
_symmetry.space_group_name_H-M   'P 1'
#
loop_
_entity.id
_entity.type
_entity.pdbx_description
1 polymer ?
#
loop_
_entity_poly.entity_id
_entity_poly.type
_entity_poly.pdbx_seq_one_letter_code
_entity_poly.pdbx_strand_id
1 'polypeptide(L)'
;LSTQLDVHVHKNGQIHYQEYKRGQVVADLEVIGETDRTGTTVHFTPDPEIFTETTVFDFDKLNKRIQELAFLNRGLRISITDKREGQEQTKDYHYEGGIASYVEYINENKDVIFETPIYTDGELDDITVEVAMQYTTGYHETVMSFANNIHT
;
A
#
# COMPACT_ATOMS: atom_id res chain seq x y z
N LEU A 1 7.37 3.46 -18.47
CA LEU A 1 6.48 2.28 -18.59
C LEU A 1 5.00 2.66 -18.75
N SER A 2 4.67 3.94 -18.94
CA SER A 2 3.30 4.44 -19.00
C SER A 2 3.12 5.22 -20.29
N THR A 3 1.96 5.09 -20.95
CA THR A 3 1.63 5.94 -22.11
C THR A 3 1.49 7.40 -21.69
N GLN A 4 0.85 7.62 -20.54
CA GLN A 4 0.65 8.91 -19.90
C GLN A 4 0.85 8.79 -18.39
N LEU A 5 1.42 9.82 -17.78
CA LEU A 5 1.51 10.00 -16.34
C LEU A 5 1.34 11.49 -16.01
N ASP A 6 0.54 11.80 -15.01
CA ASP A 6 0.41 13.15 -14.47
C ASP A 6 0.65 13.17 -12.96
N VAL A 7 1.20 14.28 -12.49
CA VAL A 7 1.53 14.50 -11.08
C VAL A 7 0.96 15.82 -10.63
N HIS A 8 0.21 15.79 -9.53
CA HIS A 8 -0.26 16.98 -8.82
C HIS A 8 0.43 17.04 -7.45
N VAL A 9 1.19 18.11 -7.20
CA VAL A 9 1.87 18.34 -5.92
C VAL A 9 1.22 19.53 -5.22
N HIS A 10 0.62 19.28 -4.07
CA HIS A 10 0.06 20.30 -3.19
C HIS A 10 1.11 20.69 -2.16
N LYS A 11 1.67 21.90 -2.28
CA LYS A 11 2.77 22.38 -1.42
C LYS A 11 2.78 23.90 -1.33
N ASN A 12 3.08 24.45 -0.15
CA ASN A 12 3.20 25.89 0.09
C ASN A 12 1.99 26.72 -0.38
N GLY A 13 0.78 26.19 -0.22
CA GLY A 13 -0.45 26.86 -0.64
C GLY A 13 -0.75 26.77 -2.15
N GLN A 14 0.07 26.05 -2.92
CA GLN A 14 -0.02 25.96 -4.38
C GLN A 14 -0.20 24.51 -4.87
N ILE A 15 -0.86 24.36 -6.01
CA ILE A 15 -0.99 23.11 -6.76
C ILE A 15 -0.03 23.17 -7.95
N HIS A 16 1.02 22.35 -7.92
CA HIS A 16 1.93 22.19 -9.03
C HIS A 16 1.52 20.99 -9.88
N TYR A 17 1.56 21.11 -11.21
CA TYR A 17 1.18 20.09 -12.16
C TYR A 17 2.28 19.82 -13.17
N GLN A 18 2.49 18.54 -13.50
CA GLN A 18 3.34 18.14 -14.62
C GLN A 18 2.83 16.87 -15.29
N GLU A 19 2.92 16.84 -16.62
CA GLU A 19 2.52 15.71 -17.46
C GLU A 19 3.72 15.09 -18.18
N TYR A 20 3.66 13.77 -18.33
CA TYR A 20 4.65 12.95 -19.01
C TYR A 20 3.97 12.03 -20.03
N LYS A 21 4.56 11.88 -21.21
CA LYS A 21 4.13 10.91 -22.24
C LYS A 21 5.27 9.97 -22.56
N ARG A 22 5.08 8.67 -22.32
CA ARG A 22 6.13 7.65 -22.48
C ARG A 22 7.45 8.03 -21.81
N GLY A 23 7.37 8.68 -20.64
CA GLY A 23 8.52 9.13 -19.86
C GLY A 23 9.13 10.47 -20.29
N GLN A 24 8.67 11.07 -21.39
CA GLN A 24 9.11 12.40 -21.81
C GLN A 24 8.24 13.48 -21.17
N VAL A 25 8.88 14.53 -20.64
CA VAL A 25 8.20 15.71 -20.11
C VAL A 25 7.42 16.39 -21.24
N VAL A 26 6.11 16.59 -21.05
CA VAL A 26 5.25 17.26 -22.03
C VAL A 26 5.38 18.78 -21.92
N ALA A 27 5.46 19.28 -20.69
CA ALA A 27 5.61 20.70 -20.36
C ALA A 27 6.38 20.87 -19.04
N ASP A 28 6.92 22.07 -18.84
CA ASP A 28 7.53 22.46 -17.57
C ASP A 28 6.50 22.44 -16.42
N LEU A 29 6.99 22.33 -15.19
CA LEU A 29 6.16 22.35 -13.98
C LEU A 29 5.36 23.67 -13.90
N GLU A 30 4.04 23.57 -13.87
CA GLU A 30 3.14 24.72 -13.82
C GLU A 30 2.41 24.81 -12.47
N VAL A 31 2.14 26.03 -12.00
CA VAL A 31 1.21 26.26 -10.88
C VAL A 31 -0.19 26.44 -11.43
N ILE A 32 -1.08 25.47 -11.16
CA ILE A 32 -2.44 25.41 -11.73
C ILE A 32 -3.54 25.86 -10.77
N GLY A 33 -3.18 26.23 -9.54
CA GLY A 33 -4.14 26.72 -8.55
C GLY A 33 -3.56 26.86 -7.14
N GLU A 34 -4.44 27.23 -6.21
CA GLU A 34 -4.14 27.31 -4.77
C GLU A 34 -4.72 26.12 -4.02
N THR A 35 -4.19 25.83 -2.83
CA THR A 35 -4.63 24.71 -2.01
C THR A 35 -4.39 24.91 -0.51
N ASP A 36 -5.27 24.33 0.30
CA ASP A 36 -5.20 24.30 1.77
C ASP A 36 -4.61 22.99 2.32
N ARG A 37 -4.26 22.04 1.45
CA ARG A 37 -3.72 20.72 1.80
C ARG A 37 -2.28 20.56 1.34
N THR A 38 -1.64 19.50 1.82
CA THR A 38 -0.34 19.03 1.35
C THR A 38 -0.43 17.59 0.87
N GLY A 39 0.33 17.24 -0.17
CA GLY A 39 0.39 15.87 -0.65
C GLY A 39 0.79 15.77 -2.11
N THR A 40 0.81 14.55 -2.62
CA THR A 40 1.12 14.26 -4.00
C THR A 40 0.14 13.23 -4.54
N THR A 41 -0.45 13.54 -5.68
CA THR A 41 -1.27 12.61 -6.46
C THR A 41 -0.48 12.25 -7.71
N VAL A 42 -0.33 10.95 -7.96
CA VAL A 42 0.25 10.44 -9.19
C VAL A 42 -0.83 9.61 -9.87
N HIS A 43 -1.08 9.89 -11.14
CA HIS A 43 -1.95 9.11 -11.98
C HIS A 43 -1.17 8.63 -13.22
N PHE A 44 -1.38 7.38 -13.63
CA PHE A 44 -0.68 6.83 -14.78
C PHE A 44 -1.51 5.77 -15.49
N THR A 45 -1.28 5.65 -16.79
CA THR A 45 -1.86 4.62 -17.65
C THR A 45 -0.75 3.68 -18.13
N PRO A 46 -0.80 2.37 -17.83
CA PRO A 46 0.20 1.40 -18.29
C PRO A 46 0.35 1.41 -19.81
N ASP A 47 1.57 1.27 -20.32
CA ASP A 47 1.83 1.24 -21.76
C ASP A 47 1.55 -0.15 -22.36
N PRO A 48 0.55 -0.32 -23.25
CA PRO A 48 0.21 -1.62 -23.83
C PRO A 48 1.26 -2.14 -24.82
N GLU A 49 2.19 -1.31 -25.30
CA GLU A 49 3.34 -1.79 -26.10
C GLU A 49 4.39 -2.49 -25.23
N ILE A 50 4.38 -2.22 -23.91
CA ILE A 50 5.31 -2.83 -22.96
C ILE A 50 4.63 -3.96 -22.19
N PHE A 51 3.41 -3.73 -21.69
CA PHE A 51 2.64 -4.72 -20.95
C PHE A 51 1.66 -5.45 -21.90
N THR A 52 2.17 -6.46 -22.58
CA THR A 52 1.43 -7.18 -23.63
C THR A 52 0.42 -8.19 -23.10
N GLU A 53 0.60 -8.68 -21.86
CA GLU A 53 -0.33 -9.66 -21.26
C GLU A 53 -1.60 -9.00 -20.73
N THR A 54 -1.47 -7.90 -19.98
CA THR A 54 -2.60 -7.13 -19.45
C THR A 54 -2.15 -5.74 -19.02
N THR A 55 -3.04 -4.76 -19.23
CA THR A 55 -2.97 -3.42 -18.62
C THR A 55 -4.10 -3.20 -17.61
N VAL A 56 -4.94 -4.21 -17.40
CA VAL A 56 -6.07 -4.17 -16.49
C VAL A 56 -5.61 -4.57 -15.10
N PHE A 57 -5.82 -3.67 -14.14
CA PHE A 57 -5.54 -3.94 -12.74
C PHE A 57 -6.53 -4.94 -12.13
N ASP A 58 -5.99 -5.83 -11.31
CA ASP A 58 -6.73 -6.82 -10.53
C ASP A 58 -6.95 -6.26 -9.12
N PHE A 59 -8.22 -5.97 -8.79
CA PHE A 59 -8.57 -5.32 -7.53
C PHE A 59 -8.19 -6.20 -6.33
N ASP A 60 -8.45 -7.50 -6.38
CA ASP A 60 -8.22 -8.41 -5.25
C ASP A 60 -6.73 -8.53 -4.93
N LYS A 61 -5.88 -8.59 -5.96
CA LYS A 61 -4.42 -8.57 -5.79
C LYS A 61 -3.92 -7.28 -5.16
N LEU A 62 -4.39 -6.13 -5.66
CA LEU A 62 -4.02 -4.82 -5.10
C LEU A 62 -4.53 -4.66 -3.67
N ASN A 63 -5.78 -5.06 -3.41
CA ASN A 63 -6.42 -4.98 -2.12
C ASN A 63 -5.64 -5.76 -1.06
N LYS A 64 -5.20 -6.99 -1.38
CA LYS A 64 -4.37 -7.80 -0.49
C LYS A 64 -3.08 -7.08 -0.10
N ARG A 65 -2.38 -6.47 -1.06
CA ARG A 65 -1.13 -5.73 -0.80
C ARG A 65 -1.38 -4.44 -0.02
N ILE A 66 -2.46 -3.72 -0.32
CA ILE A 66 -2.84 -2.49 0.39
C ILE A 66 -3.21 -2.78 1.85
N GLN A 67 -3.94 -3.86 2.10
CA GLN A 67 -4.27 -4.29 3.46
C GLN A 67 -3.02 -4.71 4.25
N GLU A 68 -2.11 -5.47 3.64
CA GLU A 68 -0.81 -5.82 4.23
C GLU A 68 0.00 -4.58 4.59
N LEU A 69 0.10 -3.59 3.69
CA LEU A 69 0.78 -2.32 3.97
C LEU A 69 0.16 -1.56 5.14
N ALA A 70 -1.17 -1.60 5.29
CA ALA A 70 -1.85 -0.95 6.41
C ALA A 70 -1.54 -1.64 7.75
N PHE A 71 -1.30 -2.95 7.76
CA PHE A 71 -0.84 -3.65 8.96
C PHE A 71 0.62 -3.31 9.30
N LEU A 72 1.50 -3.25 8.30
CA LEU A 72 2.93 -2.95 8.48
C LEU A 72 3.16 -1.50 8.95
N ASN A 73 2.25 -0.58 8.63
CA ASN A 73 2.34 0.82 9.01
C ASN A 73 1.27 1.14 10.07
N ARG A 74 1.60 0.86 11.34
CA ARG A 74 0.70 1.11 12.48
C ARG A 74 0.16 2.54 12.45
N GLY A 75 -1.17 2.69 12.49
CA GLY A 75 -1.85 3.99 12.48
C GLY A 75 -1.92 4.69 11.12
N LEU A 76 -1.40 4.09 10.04
CA LEU A 76 -1.57 4.62 8.69
C LEU A 76 -2.95 4.23 8.16
N ARG A 77 -3.73 5.23 7.72
CA ARG A 77 -4.96 4.99 6.98
C ARG A 77 -4.64 4.86 5.49
N ILE A 78 -5.03 3.73 4.90
CA ILE A 78 -4.91 3.48 3.46
C ILE A 78 -6.27 3.06 2.91
N SER A 79 -6.66 3.62 1.77
CA SER A 79 -7.89 3.26 1.06
C SER A 79 -7.61 2.84 -0.38
N ILE A 80 -8.39 1.90 -0.90
CA ILE A 80 -8.38 1.51 -2.31
C ILE A 80 -9.80 1.57 -2.87
N THR A 81 -9.94 2.14 -4.07
CA THR A 81 -11.24 2.30 -4.75
C THR A 81 -11.14 1.83 -6.19
N ASP A 82 -12.04 0.94 -6.59
CA ASP A 82 -12.32 0.63 -7.99
C ASP A 82 -13.44 1.55 -8.50
N LYS A 83 -13.19 2.21 -9.63
CA LYS A 83 -14.13 3.13 -10.29
C LYS A 83 -14.67 2.59 -11.62
N ARG A 84 -14.35 1.34 -11.98
CA ARG A 84 -14.85 0.71 -13.21
C ARG A 84 -16.34 0.43 -13.07
N GLU A 85 -17.11 0.77 -14.10
CA GLU A 85 -18.56 0.60 -14.11
C GLU A 85 -18.95 -0.88 -13.90
N GLY A 86 -19.86 -1.14 -12.96
CA GLY A 86 -20.31 -2.47 -12.58
C GLY A 86 -19.35 -3.26 -11.68
N GLN A 87 -18.22 -2.67 -11.28
CA GLN A 87 -17.22 -3.24 -10.37
C GLN A 87 -16.85 -2.27 -9.23
N GLU A 88 -17.65 -1.22 -9.03
CA GLU A 88 -17.35 -0.16 -8.08
C GLU A 88 -17.31 -0.70 -6.66
N GLN A 89 -16.18 -0.49 -5.99
CA GLN A 89 -15.99 -0.89 -4.61
C GLN A 89 -14.93 -0.03 -3.95
N THR A 90 -15.05 0.15 -2.64
CA THR A 90 -14.06 0.85 -1.82
C THR A 90 -13.77 0.04 -0.57
N LYS A 91 -12.48 -0.01 -0.20
CA LYS A 91 -12.00 -0.59 1.06
C LYS A 91 -11.14 0.44 1.77
N ASP A 92 -11.35 0.57 3.07
CA ASP A 92 -10.59 1.43 3.97
C ASP A 92 -9.92 0.57 5.03
N TYR A 93 -8.64 0.81 5.26
CA TYR A 93 -7.82 0.09 6.23
C TYR A 93 -7.15 1.08 7.18
N HIS A 94 -7.23 0.77 8.47
CA HIS A 94 -6.58 1.51 9.53
C HIS A 94 -6.39 0.57 10.72
N TYR A 95 -5.14 0.15 10.97
CA TYR A 95 -4.81 -0.82 12.01
C TYR A 95 -3.91 -0.20 13.07
N GLU A 96 -4.41 -0.08 14.29
CA GLU A 96 -3.64 0.40 15.45
C GLU A 96 -2.79 -0.71 16.08
N GLY A 97 -3.17 -1.98 15.90
CA GLY A 97 -2.41 -3.13 16.42
C GLY A 97 -1.13 -3.45 15.62
N GLY A 98 -0.97 -2.91 14.41
CA GLY A 98 0.19 -3.17 13.56
C GLY A 98 0.33 -4.64 13.15
N ILE A 99 1.55 -5.18 13.19
CA ILE A 99 1.85 -6.56 12.79
C ILE A 99 1.20 -7.63 13.69
N ALA A 100 0.82 -7.30 14.94
CA ALA A 100 0.06 -8.22 15.79
C ALA A 100 -1.32 -8.50 15.17
N SER A 101 -2.03 -7.46 14.73
CA SER A 101 -3.30 -7.63 14.01
C SER A 101 -3.13 -8.34 12.66
N TYR A 102 -1.95 -8.27 12.06
CA TYR A 102 -1.68 -9.03 10.84
C TYR A 102 -1.62 -10.53 11.11
N VAL A 103 -0.99 -10.94 12.22
CA VAL A 103 -0.95 -12.34 12.64
C VAL A 103 -2.36 -12.86 12.94
N GLU A 104 -3.20 -12.07 13.62
CA GLU A 104 -4.61 -12.41 13.85
C GLU A 104 -5.34 -12.62 12.52
N TYR A 105 -5.16 -11.71 11.56
CA TYR A 105 -5.76 -11.80 10.23
C TYR A 105 -5.32 -13.06 9.48
N ILE A 106 -4.02 -13.38 9.47
CA ILE A 106 -3.49 -14.59 8.81
C ILE A 106 -4.06 -15.88 9.43
N ASN A 107 -4.36 -15.85 10.72
CA ASN A 107 -4.86 -17.00 11.47
C ASN A 107 -6.39 -17.00 11.66
N GLU A 108 -7.13 -16.09 11.04
CA GLU A 108 -8.59 -15.92 11.25
C GLU A 108 -9.40 -17.21 11.01
N ASN A 109 -8.91 -18.08 10.12
CA ASN A 109 -9.53 -19.34 9.72
C ASN A 109 -8.81 -20.58 10.28
N LYS A 110 -7.98 -20.41 11.32
CA LYS A 110 -7.19 -21.48 11.95
C LYS A 110 -7.51 -21.58 13.45
N ASP A 111 -7.41 -22.78 14.00
CA ASP A 111 -7.52 -22.97 15.45
C ASP A 111 -6.22 -22.51 16.13
N VAL A 112 -6.28 -21.37 16.83
CA VAL A 112 -5.15 -20.81 17.58
C VAL A 112 -5.01 -21.45 18.95
N ILE A 113 -3.77 -21.56 19.45
CA ILE A 113 -3.49 -22.14 20.79
C ILE A 113 -3.78 -21.12 21.90
N PHE A 114 -3.61 -19.83 21.60
CA PHE A 114 -3.88 -18.72 22.51
C PHE A 114 -4.41 -17.52 21.71
N GLU A 115 -5.32 -16.76 22.32
CA GLU A 115 -6.09 -15.72 21.62
C GLU A 115 -5.24 -14.53 21.17
N THR A 116 -4.40 -13.99 22.05
CA THR A 116 -3.60 -12.78 21.77
C THR A 116 -2.22 -13.15 21.21
N PRO A 117 -1.84 -12.70 19.99
CA PRO A 117 -0.49 -12.92 19.48
C PRO A 117 0.59 -12.37 20.41
N ILE A 118 1.72 -13.05 20.44
CA ILE A 118 2.93 -12.52 21.09
C ILE A 118 3.45 -11.40 20.19
N TYR A 119 3.72 -10.24 20.79
CA TYR A 119 4.30 -9.08 20.12
C TYR A 119 5.48 -8.55 20.95
N THR A 120 6.58 -8.21 20.29
CA THR A 120 7.71 -7.51 20.88
C THR A 120 8.39 -6.64 19.84
N ASP A 121 8.91 -5.50 20.27
CA ASP A 121 9.73 -4.61 19.46
C ASP A 121 11.05 -4.31 20.19
N GLY A 122 12.03 -3.82 19.43
CA GLY A 122 13.32 -3.41 19.97
C GLY A 122 14.16 -2.69 18.92
N GLU A 123 15.20 -2.02 19.39
CA GLU A 123 16.15 -1.29 18.56
C GLU A 123 17.58 -1.65 18.97
N LEU A 124 18.43 -1.94 17.99
CA LEU A 124 19.86 -2.15 18.18
C LEU A 124 20.61 -1.60 16.98
N ASP A 125 21.67 -0.82 17.23
CA ASP A 125 22.51 -0.22 16.18
C ASP A 125 21.71 0.53 15.09
N ASP A 126 20.75 1.37 15.52
CA ASP A 126 19.81 2.12 14.67
C ASP A 126 18.90 1.24 13.78
N ILE A 127 18.81 -0.06 14.06
CA ILE A 127 17.90 -1.00 13.39
C ILE A 127 16.74 -1.32 14.32
N THR A 128 15.55 -0.84 13.96
CA THR A 128 14.29 -1.22 14.62
C THR A 128 13.80 -2.57 14.09
N VAL A 129 13.43 -3.45 15.01
CA VAL A 129 12.85 -4.76 14.71
C VAL A 129 11.55 -4.91 15.48
N GLU A 130 10.49 -5.30 14.77
CA GLU A 130 9.22 -5.73 15.37
C GLU A 130 8.98 -7.20 15.05
N VAL A 131 8.49 -7.96 16.02
CA VAL A 131 8.15 -9.38 15.87
C VAL A 131 6.76 -9.63 16.43
N ALA A 132 5.91 -10.27 15.63
CA ALA A 132 4.63 -10.80 16.06
C ALA A 132 4.53 -12.28 15.68
N MET A 133 4.00 -13.12 16.58
CA MET A 133 3.82 -14.55 16.33
C MET A 133 2.65 -15.14 17.11
N GLN A 134 2.04 -16.19 16.56
CA GLN A 134 0.98 -16.93 17.20
C GLN A 134 0.99 -18.38 16.72
N TYR A 135 0.84 -19.32 17.65
CA TYR A 135 0.77 -20.74 17.32
C TYR A 135 -0.66 -21.16 16.97
N THR A 136 -0.76 -22.09 16.03
CA THR A 136 -2.00 -22.78 15.66
C THR A 136 -1.87 -24.28 15.93
N THR A 137 -2.97 -25.02 15.94
CA THR A 137 -2.96 -26.48 16.07
C THR A 137 -2.47 -27.21 14.82
N GLY A 138 -2.32 -26.49 13.71
CA GLY A 138 -1.85 -27.04 12.44
C GLY A 138 -0.35 -27.33 12.42
N TYR A 139 0.07 -28.16 11.47
CA TYR A 139 1.48 -28.54 11.26
C TYR A 139 2.21 -27.67 10.24
N HIS A 140 1.52 -26.71 9.62
CA HIS A 140 2.09 -25.82 8.62
C HIS A 140 2.71 -24.59 9.29
N GLU A 141 3.98 -24.35 8.99
CA GLU A 141 4.68 -23.14 9.38
C GLU A 141 4.46 -22.03 8.33
N THR A 142 4.28 -20.80 8.79
CA THR A 142 4.22 -19.61 7.94
C THR A 142 5.08 -18.53 8.60
N VAL A 143 6.23 -18.25 7.99
CA VAL A 143 7.14 -17.18 8.41
C VAL A 143 7.13 -16.11 7.33
N MET A 144 6.86 -14.87 7.73
CA MET A 144 6.90 -13.70 6.84
C MET A 144 7.95 -12.74 7.37
N SER A 145 8.78 -12.22 6.49
CA SER A 145 9.87 -11.30 6.84
C SER A 145 9.79 -10.04 6.00
N PHE A 146 10.08 -8.91 6.61
CA PHE A 146 9.98 -7.61 5.98
C PHE A 146 11.17 -6.74 6.34
N ALA A 147 11.68 -5.99 5.36
CA ALA A 147 12.66 -4.93 5.55
C ALA A 147 12.10 -3.66 4.91
N ASN A 148 11.96 -2.58 5.69
CA ASN A 148 11.45 -1.29 5.20
C ASN A 148 10.11 -1.41 4.42
N ASN A 149 9.16 -2.17 4.97
CA ASN A 149 7.84 -2.49 4.37
C ASN A 149 7.86 -3.33 3.07
N ILE A 150 9.02 -3.88 2.71
CA ILE A 150 9.18 -4.80 1.57
C ILE A 150 9.31 -6.23 2.10
N HIS A 151 8.49 -7.13 1.57
CA HIS A 151 8.58 -8.55 1.87
C HIS A 151 9.90 -9.11 1.33
N THR A 152 10.64 -9.84 2.16
CA THR A 152 11.94 -10.45 1.82
C THR A 152 11.85 -11.95 1.60
#